data_AF-L7JDY0-F1
#
_entry.id   AF-L7JDY0-F1
#
_cell.length_a   1.000
_cell.length_b   1.000
_cell.length_c   1.000
_cell.angle_alpha   90.00
_cell.angle_beta   90.00
_cell.angle_gamma   90.00
#
_symmetry.space_group_name_H-M   'P 1'
#
loop_
_entity.id
_entity.type
_entity.pdbx_description
1 polymer ?
#
loop_
_entity_poly.entity_id
_entity_poly.type
_entity_poly.pdbx_seq_one_letter_code
_entity_poly.pdbx_strand_id
1 'polypeptide(L)'
;MSPLWKTAAAIAVAASGSLVNAVYINGSIITPCDSLIYCRGELLKEVELAHPFADSKTFVDMPTIKPVDEVIEAFNKLQKPLSNNTELQDFLRENFAQAGGELEEVPNSELETDPVFLDKLDDTVIREFVEKVIDIWPSLTRRYKGPSNCEACADSFIPVNRTFVVAGGRFREPYYWDSYWILEGLLRTGGAFTNISKNTVENFLDLVETIGFVPNGARIYYKNRSQPPLLSQMVRIYVEHTNDTSILGRAVPLLIKEHEFFINNRSIDVEASNGKTYRLQR
;
A
#
# COMPACT_ATOMS: atom_id res chain seq x y z
N MET A 1 -36.80 -51.34 24.70
CA MET A 1 -35.69 -50.55 25.29
C MET A 1 -34.62 -50.39 24.22
N SER A 2 -34.59 -49.23 23.57
CA SER A 2 -33.60 -48.84 22.56
C SER A 2 -33.61 -47.31 22.52
N PRO A 3 -32.47 -46.62 22.69
CA PRO A 3 -32.48 -45.19 23.01
C PRO A 3 -32.59 -44.33 21.75
N LEU A 4 -33.43 -43.30 21.86
CA LEU A 4 -33.56 -42.17 20.94
C LEU A 4 -32.24 -41.37 20.92
N TRP A 5 -31.53 -41.37 19.80
CA TRP A 5 -30.45 -40.41 19.57
C TRP A 5 -31.05 -39.09 19.12
N LYS A 6 -31.14 -38.13 20.04
CA LYS A 6 -31.40 -36.73 19.73
C LYS A 6 -30.12 -36.14 19.14
N THR A 7 -30.11 -35.90 17.84
CA THR A 7 -29.10 -35.05 17.19
C THR A 7 -29.31 -33.62 17.67
N ALA A 8 -28.42 -33.15 18.55
CA ALA A 8 -28.34 -31.74 18.92
C ALA A 8 -27.78 -30.96 17.72
N ALA A 9 -28.58 -30.04 17.18
CA ALA A 9 -28.10 -29.07 16.21
C ALA A 9 -27.13 -28.11 16.91
N ALA A 10 -25.84 -28.23 16.59
CA ALA A 10 -24.84 -27.26 17.00
C ALA A 10 -25.11 -25.95 16.24
N ILE A 11 -25.61 -24.95 16.95
CA ILE A 11 -25.66 -23.57 16.46
C ILE A 11 -24.21 -23.10 16.40
N ALA A 12 -23.65 -23.05 15.19
CA ALA A 12 -22.38 -22.38 14.95
C ALA A 12 -22.60 -20.89 15.21
N VAL A 13 -22.15 -20.42 16.38
CA VAL A 13 -22.00 -18.99 16.66
C VAL A 13 -20.94 -18.50 15.68
N ALA A 14 -21.38 -17.74 14.67
CA ALA A 14 -20.48 -17.00 13.80
C ALA A 14 -19.60 -16.13 14.71
N ALA A 15 -18.31 -16.46 14.78
CA ALA A 15 -17.33 -15.59 15.39
C ALA A 15 -17.38 -14.28 14.59
N SER A 16 -17.93 -13.25 15.22
CA SER A 16 -17.85 -11.88 14.74
C SER A 16 -16.39 -11.58 14.50
N GLY A 17 -16.00 -11.58 13.22
CA GLY A 17 -14.67 -11.19 12.79
C GLY A 17 -14.38 -9.82 13.41
N SER A 18 -13.28 -9.75 14.15
CA SER A 18 -12.78 -8.51 14.70
C SER A 18 -12.71 -7.50 13.56
N LEU A 19 -13.50 -6.42 13.64
CA LEU A 19 -13.30 -5.27 12.78
C LEU A 19 -11.88 -4.79 13.11
N VAL A 20 -10.92 -5.09 12.23
CA VAL A 20 -9.54 -4.69 12.39
C VAL A 20 -9.52 -3.17 12.41
N ASN A 21 -9.30 -2.60 13.59
CA ASN A 21 -9.19 -1.16 13.79
C ASN A 21 -8.02 -0.65 12.95
N ALA A 22 -8.33 0.09 11.89
CA ALA A 22 -7.34 0.75 11.03
C ALA A 22 -6.57 1.90 11.73
N VAL A 23 -6.83 2.12 13.02
CA VAL A 23 -6.18 3.12 13.87
C VAL A 23 -5.92 2.49 15.23
N TYR A 24 -4.68 2.57 15.70
CA TYR A 24 -4.32 2.17 17.06
C TYR A 24 -4.81 3.24 18.04
N ILE A 25 -5.66 2.83 18.99
CA ILE A 25 -6.18 3.70 20.05
C ILE A 25 -5.81 3.09 21.40
N ASN A 26 -5.02 3.81 22.19
CA ASN A 26 -4.69 3.44 23.56
C ASN A 26 -4.71 4.68 24.46
N GLY A 27 -5.80 4.85 25.22
CA GLY A 27 -6.07 6.07 25.98
C GLY A 27 -6.18 7.29 25.06
N SER A 28 -5.30 8.27 25.25
CA SER A 28 -5.20 9.48 24.41
C SER A 28 -4.34 9.30 23.16
N ILE A 29 -3.66 8.16 22.99
CA ILE A 29 -2.79 7.89 21.85
C ILE A 29 -3.65 7.40 20.69
N ILE A 30 -3.65 8.15 19.59
CA ILE A 30 -4.33 7.81 18.33
C ILE A 30 -3.28 7.82 17.22
N THR A 31 -2.85 6.64 16.76
CA THR A 31 -1.79 6.49 15.76
C THR A 31 -2.22 5.56 14.62
N PRO A 32 -1.60 5.64 13.42
CA PRO A 32 -1.99 4.80 12.29
C PRO A 32 -1.80 3.30 12.54
N CYS A 33 -0.82 2.94 13.38
CA CYS A 33 -0.55 1.57 13.78
C CYS A 33 0.14 1.53 15.15
N ASP A 34 0.38 0.33 15.66
CA ASP A 34 0.97 0.04 16.97
C ASP A 34 2.51 -0.04 16.96
N SER A 35 3.15 -0.02 15.77
CA SER A 35 4.60 -0.07 15.60
C SER A 35 5.32 1.06 16.35
N LEU A 36 6.24 0.67 17.25
CA LEU A 36 7.13 1.54 18.02
C LEU A 36 8.27 2.16 17.19
N ILE A 37 8.44 1.71 15.95
CA ILE A 37 9.50 2.18 15.04
C ILE A 37 8.90 3.11 13.98
N TYR A 38 7.74 2.77 13.41
CA TYR A 38 7.24 3.44 12.20
C TYR A 38 5.96 4.28 12.42
N CYS A 39 5.24 4.12 13.53
CA CYS A 39 3.98 4.83 13.77
C CYS A 39 3.97 5.68 15.04
N ARG A 40 4.74 5.30 16.06
CA ARG A 40 4.78 5.98 17.36
C ARG A 40 6.05 5.62 18.12
N GLY A 41 6.25 6.22 19.29
CA GLY A 41 7.31 5.85 20.23
C GLY A 41 8.52 6.77 20.18
N GLU A 42 9.42 6.60 21.16
CA GLU A 42 10.61 7.42 21.30
C GLU A 42 11.62 7.20 20.18
N LEU A 43 11.77 5.97 19.68
CA LEU A 43 12.70 5.66 18.60
C LEU A 43 12.38 6.50 17.36
N LEU A 44 11.12 6.44 16.88
CA LEU A 44 10.68 7.27 15.76
C LEU A 44 10.93 8.75 16.01
N LYS A 45 10.53 9.26 17.18
CA LYS A 45 10.64 10.68 17.53
C LYS A 45 12.09 11.15 17.55
N GLU A 46 12.97 10.43 18.24
CA GLU A 46 14.37 10.82 18.42
C GLU A 46 15.14 10.75 17.10
N VAL A 47 14.90 9.71 16.28
CA VAL A 47 15.55 9.59 14.97
C VAL A 47 15.09 10.70 14.03
N GLU A 48 13.78 10.98 13.94
CA GLU A 48 13.26 12.03 13.06
C GLU A 48 13.73 13.43 13.46
N LEU A 49 13.76 13.74 14.77
CA LEU A 49 14.22 15.04 15.28
C LEU A 49 15.75 15.21 15.20
N ALA A 50 16.51 14.12 15.14
CA ALA A 50 17.94 14.18 14.88
C ALA A 50 18.27 14.49 13.42
N HIS A 51 17.31 14.38 12.49
CA HIS A 51 17.48 14.64 11.05
C HIS A 51 18.71 13.94 10.43
N PRO A 52 18.87 12.61 10.55
CA PRO A 52 19.99 11.87 9.96
C PRO A 52 19.96 11.82 8.44
N PHE A 53 18.79 12.05 7.83
CA PHE A 53 18.56 12.04 6.39
C PHE A 53 17.94 13.37 5.92
N ALA A 54 18.20 13.74 4.67
CA ALA A 54 17.61 14.94 4.05
C ALA A 54 16.08 14.84 3.85
N ASP A 55 15.56 13.60 3.73
CA ASP A 55 14.15 13.29 3.58
C ASP A 55 13.71 12.42 4.76
N SER A 56 12.75 12.90 5.55
CA SER A 56 12.20 12.19 6.71
C SER A 56 11.56 10.85 6.34
N LYS A 57 11.07 10.68 5.11
CA LYS A 57 10.52 9.36 4.68
C LYS A 57 11.60 8.28 4.59
N THR A 58 12.88 8.66 4.51
CA THR A 58 13.97 7.68 4.42
C THR A 58 13.93 6.73 5.59
N PHE A 59 13.88 7.23 6.84
CA PHE A 59 13.93 6.37 8.01
C PHE A 59 12.70 5.46 8.13
N VAL A 60 11.50 6.01 7.95
CA VAL A 60 10.27 5.20 8.03
C VAL A 60 10.11 4.20 6.87
N ASP A 61 10.93 4.29 5.82
CA ASP A 61 11.00 3.31 4.72
C ASP A 61 12.11 2.26 4.91
N MET A 62 12.93 2.36 5.95
CA MET A 62 14.02 1.42 6.20
C MET A 62 13.49 0.21 6.98
N PRO A 63 13.49 -1.00 6.41
CA PRO A 63 13.10 -2.21 7.14
C PRO A 63 14.19 -2.58 8.16
N THR A 64 13.82 -3.20 9.27
CA THR A 64 14.83 -3.72 10.21
C THR A 64 15.54 -4.94 9.61
N ILE A 65 16.82 -5.10 9.93
CA ILE A 65 17.62 -6.30 9.59
C ILE A 65 17.90 -7.17 10.83
N LYS A 66 17.35 -6.77 11.97
CA LYS A 66 17.34 -7.52 13.23
C LYS A 66 15.93 -7.54 13.83
N PRO A 67 15.62 -8.51 14.71
CA PRO A 67 14.37 -8.56 15.45
C PRO A 67 14.04 -7.23 16.13
N VAL A 68 12.76 -6.84 16.13
CA VAL A 68 12.31 -5.54 16.68
C VAL A 68 12.82 -5.32 18.11
N ASP A 69 12.78 -6.33 18.97
CA ASP A 69 13.23 -6.22 20.35
C ASP A 69 14.72 -5.91 20.47
N GLU A 70 15.56 -6.49 19.61
CA GLU A 70 17.01 -6.19 19.55
C GLU A 70 17.27 -4.77 19.06
N VAL A 71 16.51 -4.30 18.07
CA VAL A 71 16.62 -2.92 17.57
C VAL A 71 16.24 -1.91 18.66
N ILE A 72 15.17 -2.19 19.41
CA ILE A 72 14.74 -1.37 20.55
C ILE A 72 15.79 -1.42 21.67
N GLU A 73 16.38 -2.58 21.98
CA GLU A 73 17.46 -2.69 22.98
C GLU A 73 18.70 -1.89 22.56
N ALA A 74 19.10 -1.98 21.29
CA ALA A 74 20.21 -1.21 20.73
C ALA A 74 19.93 0.29 20.79
N PHE A 75 18.70 0.73 20.44
CA PHE A 75 18.28 2.12 20.57
C PHE A 75 18.35 2.60 22.03
N ASN A 76 17.92 1.78 22.98
CA ASN A 76 17.93 2.12 24.40
C ASN A 76 19.34 2.36 24.96
N LYS A 77 20.39 1.82 24.33
CA LYS A 77 21.80 2.03 24.70
C LYS A 77 22.38 3.37 24.24
N LEU A 78 21.79 4.02 23.24
CA LEU A 78 22.26 5.32 22.73
C LEU A 78 22.08 6.43 23.78
N GLN A 79 22.94 7.46 23.75
CA GLN A 79 22.74 8.65 24.58
C GLN A 79 21.67 9.57 23.98
N LYS A 80 20.69 9.98 24.79
CA LYS A 80 19.60 10.91 24.39
C LYS A 80 19.85 12.33 24.93
N PRO A 81 19.36 13.39 24.26
CA PRO A 81 18.66 13.37 22.97
C PRO A 81 19.59 12.96 21.82
N LEU A 82 19.04 12.28 20.81
CA LEU A 82 19.83 11.92 19.63
C LEU A 82 20.27 13.17 18.86
N SER A 83 21.45 13.09 18.24
CA SER A 83 21.96 14.08 17.30
C SER A 83 22.51 13.37 16.07
N ASN A 84 22.54 14.03 14.91
CA ASN A 84 23.12 13.46 13.70
C ASN A 84 24.64 13.34 13.84
N ASN A 85 25.08 12.23 14.42
CA ASN A 85 26.47 11.92 14.72
C ASN A 85 26.81 10.49 14.29
N THR A 86 28.07 10.09 14.46
CA THR A 86 28.54 8.74 14.11
C THR A 86 27.79 7.64 14.85
N GLU A 87 27.45 7.85 16.13
CA GLU A 87 26.74 6.85 16.94
C GLU A 87 25.35 6.53 16.38
N LEU A 88 24.58 7.54 15.97
CA LEU A 88 23.28 7.36 15.31
C LEU A 88 23.43 6.68 13.94
N GLN A 89 24.41 7.09 13.14
CA GLN A 89 24.63 6.50 11.81
C GLN A 89 25.06 5.04 11.91
N ASP A 90 25.87 4.68 12.91
CA ASP A 90 26.25 3.30 13.20
C ASP A 90 25.05 2.48 13.67
N PHE A 91 24.23 3.02 14.57
CA PHE A 91 22.97 2.38 14.97
C PHE A 91 22.06 2.10 13.77
N LEU A 92 21.87 3.07 12.87
CA LEU A 92 21.02 2.90 11.69
C LEU A 92 21.59 1.82 10.76
N ARG A 93 22.89 1.89 10.46
CA ARG A 93 23.59 0.94 9.58
C ARG A 93 23.57 -0.50 10.11
N GLU A 94 23.63 -0.68 11.41
CA GLU A 94 23.70 -2.00 12.04
C GLU A 94 22.34 -2.66 12.28
N ASN A 95 21.25 -1.89 12.23
CA ASN A 95 19.91 -2.37 12.63
C ASN A 95 18.87 -2.26 11.51
N PHE A 96 19.14 -1.49 10.45
CA PHE A 96 18.20 -1.26 9.37
C PHE A 96 18.83 -1.49 7.98
N ALA A 97 18.02 -1.94 7.02
CA ALA A 97 18.41 -1.97 5.62
C ALA A 97 18.23 -0.59 4.99
N GLN A 98 18.62 -0.46 3.71
CA GLN A 98 18.31 0.73 2.94
C GLN A 98 16.80 0.90 2.76
N ALA A 99 16.35 2.15 2.61
CA ALA A 99 14.95 2.48 2.34
C ALA A 99 14.46 1.78 1.07
N GLY A 100 13.44 0.93 1.18
CA GLY A 100 12.96 0.08 0.08
C GLY A 100 13.67 -1.27 -0.07
N GLY A 101 14.52 -1.66 0.88
CA GLY A 101 15.22 -2.96 0.87
C GLY A 101 14.28 -4.18 0.90
N GLU A 102 13.02 -3.98 1.29
CA GLU A 102 11.92 -4.95 1.27
C GLU A 102 11.31 -5.19 -0.12
N LEU A 103 11.78 -4.45 -1.13
CA LEU A 103 11.35 -4.55 -2.52
C LEU A 103 12.43 -5.13 -3.41
N GLU A 104 12.01 -5.68 -4.54
CA GLU A 104 12.89 -6.07 -5.63
C GLU A 104 12.38 -5.55 -6.98
N GLU A 105 13.31 -5.31 -7.88
CA GLU A 105 13.02 -5.07 -9.28
C GLU A 105 12.58 -6.38 -9.94
N VAL A 106 11.64 -6.27 -10.88
CA VAL A 106 11.20 -7.42 -11.68
C VAL A 106 12.15 -7.56 -12.88
N PRO A 107 12.64 -8.76 -13.22
CA PRO A 107 13.53 -8.94 -14.37
C PRO A 107 12.92 -8.42 -15.68
N ASN A 108 13.71 -7.73 -16.51
CA ASN A 108 13.23 -7.21 -17.80
C ASN A 108 12.65 -8.30 -18.72
N SER A 109 13.10 -9.55 -18.60
CA SER A 109 12.54 -10.69 -19.34
C SER A 109 11.09 -11.02 -18.97
N GLU A 110 10.60 -10.53 -17.82
CA GLU A 110 9.20 -10.66 -17.39
C GLU A 110 8.36 -9.40 -17.74
N LEU A 111 8.97 -8.38 -18.36
CA LEU A 111 8.39 -7.03 -18.53
C LEU A 111 8.30 -6.62 -20.01
N GLU A 112 8.01 -7.58 -20.89
CA GLU A 112 7.83 -7.30 -22.32
C GLU A 112 6.63 -6.37 -22.57
N THR A 113 6.82 -5.36 -23.41
CA THR A 113 5.79 -4.38 -23.82
C THR A 113 5.21 -4.77 -25.19
N ASP A 114 3.94 -4.45 -25.43
CA ASP A 114 3.29 -4.61 -26.74
C ASP A 114 2.37 -3.42 -27.08
N PRO A 115 2.94 -2.22 -27.31
CA PRO A 115 2.18 -0.98 -27.45
C PRO A 115 1.66 -0.80 -28.88
N VAL A 116 0.74 -1.66 -29.32
CA VAL A 116 0.17 -1.68 -30.69
C VAL A 116 -0.44 -0.35 -31.17
N PHE A 117 -0.72 0.59 -30.25
CA PHE A 117 -1.23 1.91 -30.61
C PHE A 117 -0.16 2.82 -31.22
N LEU A 118 1.14 2.55 -30.99
CA LEU A 118 2.24 3.33 -31.56
C LEU A 118 2.25 3.28 -33.09
N ASP A 119 1.79 2.17 -33.68
CA ASP A 119 1.68 1.99 -35.14
C ASP A 119 0.77 3.04 -35.79
N LYS A 120 -0.14 3.65 -35.01
CA LYS A 120 -1.10 4.66 -35.47
C LYS A 120 -0.60 6.10 -35.29
N LEU A 121 0.60 6.29 -34.74
CA LEU A 121 1.18 7.62 -34.51
C LEU A 121 2.07 8.02 -35.68
N ASP A 122 1.57 8.91 -36.55
CA ASP A 122 2.33 9.38 -37.72
C ASP A 122 3.41 10.42 -37.38
N ASP A 123 3.23 11.17 -36.29
CA ASP A 123 4.20 12.17 -35.85
C ASP A 123 5.38 11.49 -35.12
N THR A 124 6.58 11.63 -35.69
CA THR A 124 7.79 10.97 -35.19
C THR A 124 8.20 11.48 -33.81
N VAL A 125 8.03 12.77 -33.53
CA VAL A 125 8.41 13.36 -32.24
C VAL A 125 7.48 12.86 -31.15
N ILE A 126 6.17 12.80 -31.42
CA ILE A 126 5.20 12.25 -30.49
C ILE A 126 5.46 10.76 -30.27
N ARG A 127 5.73 9.99 -31.33
CA ARG A 127 6.04 8.56 -31.23
C ARG A 127 7.27 8.32 -30.35
N GLU A 128 8.39 8.97 -30.62
CA GLU A 128 9.63 8.83 -29.85
C GLU A 128 9.42 9.23 -28.38
N PHE A 129 8.65 10.30 -28.11
CA PHE A 129 8.31 10.69 -26.75
C PHE A 129 7.53 9.59 -26.02
N VAL A 130 6.51 9.02 -26.66
CA VAL A 130 5.68 7.96 -26.06
C VAL A 130 6.48 6.67 -25.85
N GLU A 131 7.37 6.30 -26.78
CA GLU A 131 8.31 5.20 -26.61
C GLU A 131 9.18 5.41 -25.36
N LYS A 132 9.70 6.63 -25.14
CA LYS A 132 10.46 6.95 -23.93
C LYS A 132 9.64 6.85 -22.65
N VAL A 133 8.35 7.15 -22.69
CA VAL A 133 7.45 6.95 -21.55
C VAL A 133 7.25 5.45 -21.27
N ILE A 134 7.06 4.65 -22.32
CA ILE A 134 6.90 3.19 -22.21
C ILE A 134 8.16 2.53 -21.63
N ASP A 135 9.34 2.97 -22.08
CA ASP A 135 10.65 2.49 -21.62
C ASP A 135 10.88 2.66 -20.10
N ILE A 136 10.11 3.54 -19.44
CA ILE A 136 10.24 3.80 -17.99
C ILE A 136 9.54 2.72 -17.16
N TRP A 137 8.46 2.10 -17.65
CA TRP A 137 7.65 1.18 -16.85
C TRP A 137 8.43 0.02 -16.23
N PRO A 138 9.37 -0.64 -16.93
CA PRO A 138 10.17 -1.69 -16.31
C PRO A 138 10.93 -1.19 -15.08
N SER A 139 11.54 0.00 -15.18
CA SER A 139 12.31 0.61 -14.08
C SER A 139 11.47 1.00 -12.86
N LEU A 140 10.15 1.14 -13.02
CA LEU A 140 9.20 1.47 -11.95
C LEU A 140 8.43 0.25 -11.44
N THR A 141 8.62 -0.94 -12.04
CA THR A 141 7.92 -2.15 -11.63
C THR A 141 8.63 -2.81 -10.45
N ARG A 142 7.89 -3.15 -9.41
CA ARG A 142 8.41 -3.74 -8.17
C ARG A 142 7.62 -4.99 -7.77
N ARG A 143 8.28 -5.85 -7.01
CA ARG A 143 7.68 -6.94 -6.24
C ARG A 143 8.08 -6.78 -4.76
N TYR A 144 7.14 -7.08 -3.87
CA TYR A 144 7.43 -7.14 -2.43
C TYR A 144 8.06 -8.49 -2.10
N LYS A 145 9.22 -8.48 -1.43
CA LYS A 145 9.94 -9.71 -1.01
C LYS A 145 10.06 -9.85 0.51
N GLY A 146 9.54 -8.90 1.27
CA GLY A 146 9.62 -8.89 2.73
C GLY A 146 10.93 -8.34 3.30
N PRO A 147 10.98 -8.15 4.63
CA PRO A 147 12.12 -7.55 5.31
C PRO A 147 13.23 -8.58 5.58
N SER A 148 14.21 -8.68 4.67
CA SER A 148 15.38 -9.58 4.84
C SER A 148 15.02 -11.05 5.19
N ASN A 149 16.00 -11.89 5.50
CA ASN A 149 15.75 -13.28 5.94
C ASN A 149 15.56 -13.35 7.47
N CYS A 150 14.62 -12.58 8.00
CA CYS A 150 14.43 -12.41 9.43
C CYS A 150 12.94 -12.39 9.78
N GLU A 151 12.46 -13.44 10.44
CA GLU A 151 11.04 -13.64 10.74
C GLU A 151 10.47 -12.61 11.74
N ALA A 152 11.30 -12.16 12.68
CA ALA A 152 10.93 -11.16 13.69
C ALA A 152 11.31 -9.72 13.29
N CYS A 153 11.75 -9.51 12.05
CA CYS A 153 12.03 -8.18 11.53
C CYS A 153 10.74 -7.48 11.12
N ALA A 154 10.76 -6.15 11.15
CA ALA A 154 9.63 -5.33 10.79
C ALA A 154 10.00 -4.37 9.68
N ASP A 155 9.09 -4.18 8.73
CA ASP A 155 9.11 -3.05 7.82
C ASP A 155 7.82 -2.24 7.96
N SER A 156 7.82 -1.05 7.38
CA SER A 156 6.62 -0.23 7.32
C SER A 156 5.73 -0.59 6.13
N PHE A 157 6.15 -1.46 5.22
CA PHE A 157 5.40 -1.82 4.03
C PHE A 157 4.23 -2.71 4.41
N ILE A 158 3.09 -2.55 3.75
CA ILE A 158 1.97 -3.48 3.90
C ILE A 158 2.16 -4.56 2.84
N PRO A 159 2.36 -5.84 3.21
CA PRO A 159 2.62 -6.89 2.25
C PRO A 159 1.58 -6.93 1.13
N VAL A 160 2.06 -6.96 -0.11
CA VAL A 160 1.26 -7.17 -1.32
C VAL A 160 1.80 -8.37 -2.07
N ASN A 161 0.91 -9.21 -2.60
CA ASN A 161 1.30 -10.53 -3.12
C ASN A 161 1.69 -10.52 -4.59
N ARG A 162 1.45 -9.42 -5.30
CA ARG A 162 1.62 -9.32 -6.76
C ARG A 162 2.46 -8.10 -7.12
N THR A 163 3.00 -8.11 -8.34
CA THR A 163 3.77 -6.98 -8.87
C THR A 163 2.91 -5.72 -8.97
N PHE A 164 3.56 -4.56 -8.86
CA PHE A 164 2.92 -3.26 -8.98
C PHE A 164 3.91 -2.25 -9.57
N VAL A 165 3.41 -1.10 -10.01
CA VAL A 165 4.22 0.01 -10.51
C VAL A 165 4.17 1.15 -9.50
N VAL A 166 5.33 1.75 -9.22
CA VAL A 166 5.43 2.90 -8.31
C VAL A 166 5.44 4.22 -9.08
N ALA A 167 5.16 5.33 -8.39
CA ALA A 167 5.25 6.67 -8.98
C ALA A 167 6.71 7.11 -9.26
N GLY A 168 7.69 6.49 -8.60
CA GLY A 168 9.13 6.73 -8.80
C GLY A 168 9.77 7.63 -7.75
N GLY A 169 11.11 7.68 -7.77
CA GLY A 169 11.90 8.44 -6.80
C GLY A 169 11.73 7.92 -5.36
N ARG A 170 11.33 8.80 -4.43
CA ARG A 170 11.10 8.46 -3.02
C ARG A 170 9.82 7.64 -2.77
N PHE A 171 8.94 7.54 -3.77
CA PHE A 171 7.68 6.81 -3.69
C PHE A 171 7.90 5.36 -4.10
N ARG A 172 8.01 4.48 -3.09
CA ARG A 172 8.43 3.07 -3.25
C ARG A 172 7.26 2.09 -3.12
N GLU A 173 6.12 2.57 -2.64
CA GLU A 173 4.87 1.81 -2.49
C GLU A 173 3.86 2.17 -3.59
N PRO A 174 2.89 1.30 -3.91
CA PRO A 174 1.78 1.70 -4.76
C PRO A 174 0.96 2.77 -4.03
N TYR A 175 0.72 3.90 -4.71
CA TYR A 175 -0.16 4.97 -4.24
C TYR A 175 -1.53 4.83 -4.89
N TYR A 176 -2.59 5.05 -4.11
CA TYR A 176 -3.94 4.67 -4.52
C TYR A 176 -4.39 5.41 -5.79
N TRP A 177 -4.54 6.73 -5.75
CA TRP A 177 -5.08 7.48 -6.90
C TRP A 177 -4.07 7.56 -8.08
N ASP A 178 -2.76 7.58 -7.81
CA ASP A 178 -1.71 7.58 -8.84
C ASP A 178 -1.81 6.32 -9.71
N SER A 179 -2.13 5.19 -9.09
CA SER A 179 -2.26 3.91 -9.77
C SER A 179 -3.35 3.91 -10.84
N TYR A 180 -4.39 4.75 -10.73
CA TYR A 180 -5.41 4.83 -11.78
C TYR A 180 -4.81 5.37 -13.09
N TRP A 181 -4.02 6.44 -12.99
CA TRP A 181 -3.33 7.04 -14.15
C TRP A 181 -2.23 6.14 -14.69
N ILE A 182 -1.52 5.45 -13.81
CA ILE A 182 -0.54 4.43 -14.19
C ILE A 182 -1.24 3.33 -14.99
N LEU A 183 -2.36 2.78 -14.50
CA LEU A 183 -3.12 1.72 -15.19
C LEU A 183 -3.58 2.14 -16.58
N GLU A 184 -4.04 3.38 -16.77
CA GLU A 184 -4.37 3.89 -18.11
C GLU A 184 -3.18 3.78 -19.08
N GLY A 185 -1.96 4.08 -18.61
CA GLY A 185 -0.72 3.94 -19.39
C GLY A 185 -0.31 2.48 -19.60
N LEU A 186 -0.35 1.66 -18.54
CA LEU A 186 0.04 0.26 -18.57
C LEU A 186 -0.85 -0.57 -19.51
N LEU A 187 -2.16 -0.36 -19.48
CA LEU A 187 -3.09 -1.04 -20.37
C LEU A 187 -2.80 -0.70 -21.85
N ARG A 188 -2.50 0.56 -22.17
CA ARG A 188 -2.10 0.96 -23.53
C ARG A 188 -0.72 0.42 -23.93
N THR A 189 0.17 0.21 -22.96
CA THR A 189 1.50 -0.37 -23.17
C THR A 189 1.42 -1.85 -23.56
N GLY A 190 0.40 -2.58 -23.09
CA GLY A 190 0.18 -3.97 -23.46
C GLY A 190 1.25 -4.93 -22.92
N GLY A 191 1.31 -6.13 -23.49
CA GLY A 191 2.26 -7.17 -23.08
C GLY A 191 2.09 -7.60 -21.62
N ALA A 192 3.20 -7.69 -20.89
CA ALA A 192 3.20 -7.99 -19.46
C ALA A 192 2.45 -6.95 -18.61
N PHE A 193 2.37 -5.69 -19.07
CA PHE A 193 1.77 -4.59 -18.32
C PHE A 193 0.25 -4.66 -18.21
N THR A 194 -0.41 -5.42 -19.08
CA THR A 194 -1.82 -5.79 -18.91
C THR A 194 -2.03 -6.64 -17.65
N ASN A 195 -1.16 -7.63 -17.41
CA ASN A 195 -1.23 -8.46 -16.21
C ASN A 195 -0.78 -7.69 -14.96
N ILE A 196 0.21 -6.79 -15.07
CA ILE A 196 0.62 -5.93 -13.96
C ILE A 196 -0.50 -4.95 -13.55
N SER A 197 -1.31 -4.48 -14.51
CA SER A 197 -2.54 -3.74 -14.22
C SER A 197 -3.51 -4.56 -13.39
N LYS A 198 -3.77 -5.82 -13.79
CA LYS A 198 -4.60 -6.77 -13.01
C LYS A 198 -4.05 -6.97 -11.59
N ASN A 199 -2.75 -7.22 -11.50
CA ASN A 199 -2.04 -7.43 -10.23
C ASN A 199 -2.21 -6.24 -9.28
N THR A 200 -2.12 -5.01 -9.80
CA THR A 200 -2.30 -3.79 -9.01
C THR A 200 -3.74 -3.68 -8.48
N VAL A 201 -4.75 -3.95 -9.32
CA VAL A 201 -6.16 -4.00 -8.88
C VAL A 201 -6.36 -5.06 -7.79
N GLU A 202 -5.86 -6.27 -8.00
CA GLU A 202 -5.99 -7.38 -7.04
C GLU A 202 -5.27 -7.08 -5.72
N ASN A 203 -4.11 -6.42 -5.76
CA ASN A 203 -3.43 -5.96 -4.54
C ASN A 203 -4.30 -4.95 -3.77
N PHE A 204 -4.95 -4.00 -4.44
CA PHE A 204 -5.87 -3.07 -3.77
C PHE A 204 -7.13 -3.75 -3.24
N LEU A 205 -7.66 -4.75 -3.95
CA LEU A 205 -8.74 -5.60 -3.43
C LEU A 205 -8.31 -6.34 -2.16
N ASP A 206 -7.08 -6.87 -2.09
CA ASP A 206 -6.51 -7.48 -0.87
C ASP A 206 -6.46 -6.44 0.29
N LEU A 207 -6.10 -5.18 0.01
CA LEU A 207 -6.10 -4.11 1.02
C LEU A 207 -7.51 -3.78 1.51
N VAL A 208 -8.51 -3.71 0.63
CA VAL A 208 -9.91 -3.51 1.03
C VAL A 208 -10.43 -4.70 1.85
N GLU A 209 -10.06 -5.92 1.47
CA GLU A 209 -10.44 -7.13 2.17
C GLU A 209 -9.89 -7.13 3.61
N THR A 210 -8.61 -6.79 3.78
CA THR A 210 -7.90 -6.87 5.07
C THR A 210 -8.02 -5.61 5.94
N ILE A 211 -8.03 -4.42 5.35
CA ILE A 211 -8.02 -3.12 6.05
C ILE A 211 -9.39 -2.43 6.00
N GLY A 212 -10.22 -2.75 5.01
CA GLY A 212 -11.55 -2.18 4.81
C GLY A 212 -11.62 -1.04 3.80
N PHE A 213 -10.47 -0.51 3.36
CA PHE A 213 -10.33 0.50 2.32
C PHE A 213 -8.90 0.48 1.78
N VAL A 214 -8.64 1.12 0.64
CA VAL A 214 -7.26 1.29 0.15
C VAL A 214 -6.57 2.46 0.87
N PRO A 215 -5.48 2.26 1.64
CA PRO A 215 -4.72 3.34 2.24
C PRO A 215 -4.07 4.24 1.19
N ASN A 216 -3.62 5.44 1.58
CA ASN A 216 -2.95 6.38 0.69
C ASN A 216 -1.81 5.73 -0.13
N GLY A 217 -0.98 4.92 0.54
CA GLY A 217 -0.09 3.96 -0.10
C GLY A 217 0.09 2.74 0.79
N ALA A 218 0.74 1.68 0.29
CA ALA A 218 0.93 0.42 1.03
C ALA A 218 1.98 0.52 2.15
N ARG A 219 1.78 1.44 3.11
CA ARG A 219 2.60 1.57 4.32
C ARG A 219 1.74 1.62 5.56
N ILE A 220 2.19 1.03 6.66
CA ILE A 220 1.43 0.95 7.91
C ILE A 220 1.16 2.33 8.53
N TYR A 221 2.04 3.31 8.31
CA TYR A 221 1.82 4.70 8.71
C TYR A 221 0.78 5.43 7.85
N TYR A 222 0.27 4.81 6.78
CA TYR A 222 -0.88 5.28 5.99
C TYR A 222 -2.21 4.66 6.41
N LYS A 223 -2.24 3.67 7.32
CA LYS A 223 -3.48 2.94 7.71
C LYS A 223 -4.61 3.81 8.27
N ASN A 224 -4.35 5.06 8.64
CA ASN A 224 -5.38 6.00 9.08
C ASN A 224 -5.94 6.93 7.98
N ARG A 225 -5.46 6.83 6.73
CA ARG A 225 -5.86 7.73 5.64
C ARG A 225 -5.87 7.05 4.28
N SER A 226 -6.78 7.50 3.43
CA SER A 226 -6.90 7.07 2.03
C SER A 226 -6.51 8.21 1.07
N GLN A 227 -6.91 8.07 -0.19
CA GLN A 227 -6.79 9.01 -1.30
C GLN A 227 -8.11 8.96 -2.11
N PRO A 228 -8.30 9.80 -3.15
CA PRO A 228 -9.51 9.74 -3.97
C PRO A 228 -9.86 8.31 -4.43
N PRO A 229 -11.07 7.81 -4.14
CA PRO A 229 -11.42 6.41 -4.34
C PRO A 229 -11.64 6.09 -5.81
N LEU A 230 -10.60 5.56 -6.46
CA LEU A 230 -10.59 5.24 -7.89
C LEU A 230 -10.56 3.73 -8.18
N LEU A 231 -10.66 2.84 -7.18
CA LEU A 231 -10.60 1.39 -7.41
C LEU A 231 -11.71 0.88 -8.34
N SER A 232 -12.93 1.42 -8.24
CA SER A 232 -14.02 1.08 -9.16
C SER A 232 -13.71 1.50 -10.61
N GLN A 233 -13.05 2.63 -10.79
CA GLN A 233 -12.59 3.09 -12.11
C GLN A 233 -11.48 2.21 -12.65
N MET A 234 -10.53 1.80 -11.80
CA MET A 234 -9.46 0.86 -12.18
C MET A 234 -10.02 -0.49 -12.64
N VAL A 235 -10.98 -1.06 -11.91
CA VAL A 235 -11.68 -2.29 -12.30
C VAL A 235 -12.40 -2.08 -13.64
N ARG A 236 -13.10 -0.96 -13.81
CA ARG A 236 -13.80 -0.63 -15.05
C ARG A 236 -12.85 -0.60 -16.25
N ILE A 237 -11.78 0.21 -16.18
CA ILE A 237 -10.86 0.37 -17.32
C ILE A 237 -10.12 -0.93 -17.65
N TYR A 238 -9.82 -1.75 -16.63
CA TYR A 238 -9.23 -3.07 -16.85
C TYR A 238 -10.19 -3.98 -17.63
N VAL A 239 -11.46 -4.06 -17.20
CA VAL A 239 -12.47 -4.88 -17.88
C VAL A 239 -12.78 -4.37 -19.28
N GLU A 240 -12.92 -3.06 -19.46
CA GLU A 240 -13.16 -2.43 -20.77
C GLU A 240 -12.01 -2.71 -21.75
N HIS A 241 -10.77 -2.72 -21.27
CA HIS A 241 -9.60 -2.95 -22.10
C HIS A 241 -9.40 -4.43 -22.45
N THR A 242 -9.65 -5.34 -21.49
CA THR A 242 -9.29 -6.77 -21.62
C THR A 242 -10.47 -7.69 -21.92
N ASN A 243 -11.71 -7.22 -21.72
CA ASN A 243 -12.93 -8.03 -21.63
C ASN A 243 -12.89 -9.13 -20.55
N ASP A 244 -11.91 -9.10 -19.64
CA ASP A 244 -11.78 -10.07 -18.54
C ASP A 244 -12.76 -9.75 -17.41
N THR A 245 -13.97 -10.29 -17.51
CA THR A 245 -15.01 -10.14 -16.49
C THR A 245 -14.81 -11.05 -15.28
N SER A 246 -13.82 -11.95 -15.27
CA SER A 246 -13.63 -12.91 -14.17
C SER A 246 -13.29 -12.22 -12.85
N ILE A 247 -12.68 -11.02 -12.91
CA ILE A 247 -12.33 -10.20 -11.75
C ILE A 247 -13.56 -9.68 -11.00
N LEU A 248 -14.70 -9.53 -11.68
CA LEU A 248 -15.89 -8.86 -11.13
C LEU A 248 -16.50 -9.61 -9.95
N GLY A 249 -16.43 -10.95 -9.95
CA GLY A 249 -16.97 -11.77 -8.86
C GLY A 249 -16.31 -11.46 -7.51
N ARG A 250 -15.00 -11.15 -7.52
CA ARG A 250 -14.26 -10.71 -6.32
C ARG A 250 -14.37 -9.20 -6.11
N ALA A 251 -14.27 -8.42 -7.19
CA ALA A 251 -14.17 -6.97 -7.11
C ALA A 251 -15.45 -6.32 -6.59
N VAL A 252 -16.63 -6.69 -7.09
CA VAL A 252 -17.89 -5.99 -6.78
C VAL A 252 -18.20 -5.98 -5.27
N PRO A 253 -18.16 -7.10 -4.53
CA PRO A 253 -18.38 -7.08 -3.08
C PRO A 253 -17.40 -6.20 -2.32
N LEU A 254 -16.12 -6.19 -2.72
CA LEU A 254 -15.09 -5.38 -2.07
C LEU A 254 -15.23 -3.89 -2.42
N LEU A 255 -15.61 -3.55 -3.64
CA LEU A 255 -15.92 -2.16 -4.03
C LEU A 255 -17.10 -1.60 -3.21
N ILE A 256 -18.13 -2.42 -2.96
CA ILE A 256 -19.24 -2.05 -2.07
C ILE A 256 -18.71 -1.80 -0.65
N LYS A 257 -17.88 -2.71 -0.12
CA LYS A 257 -17.26 -2.57 1.21
C LYS A 257 -16.45 -1.28 1.34
N GLU A 258 -15.62 -0.94 0.35
CA GLU A 258 -14.86 0.31 0.35
C GLU A 258 -15.80 1.52 0.25
N HIS A 259 -16.83 1.48 -0.59
CA HIS A 259 -17.82 2.55 -0.67
C HIS A 259 -18.52 2.80 0.66
N GLU A 260 -18.94 1.74 1.36
CA GLU A 260 -19.53 1.81 2.69
C GLU A 260 -18.57 2.45 3.71
N PHE A 261 -17.28 2.13 3.66
CA PHE A 261 -16.28 2.80 4.48
C PHE A 261 -16.28 4.32 4.25
N PHE A 262 -16.32 4.78 2.99
CA PHE A 262 -16.34 6.21 2.70
C PHE A 262 -17.64 6.89 3.16
N ILE A 263 -18.78 6.23 2.98
CA ILE A 263 -20.10 6.75 3.40
C ILE A 263 -20.18 6.88 4.93
N ASN A 264 -19.71 5.85 5.64
CA ASN A 264 -19.88 5.76 7.10
C ASN A 264 -18.81 6.55 7.87
N ASN A 265 -17.56 6.56 7.39
CA ASN A 265 -16.43 7.05 8.18
C ASN A 265 -15.83 8.34 7.63
N ARG A 266 -16.12 8.66 6.37
CA ARG A 266 -15.45 9.72 5.60
C ARG A 266 -16.44 10.68 4.96
N SER A 267 -17.62 10.87 5.53
CA SER A 267 -18.59 11.86 5.05
C SER A 267 -18.72 13.02 6.03
N ILE A 268 -18.88 14.23 5.49
CA ILE A 268 -19.19 15.46 6.23
C ILE A 268 -20.42 16.13 5.62
N ASP A 269 -21.20 16.80 6.47
CA ASP A 269 -22.32 17.61 6.03
C ASP A 269 -21.84 19.06 5.82
N VAL A 270 -22.07 19.60 4.63
CA VAL A 270 -21.68 20.96 4.23
C VAL A 270 -22.93 21.74 3.87
N GLU A 271 -23.19 22.81 4.61
CA GLU A 271 -24.31 23.72 4.33
C GLU A 271 -23.92 24.77 3.29
N ALA A 272 -24.66 24.83 2.19
CA ALA A 272 -24.49 25.84 1.16
C ALA A 272 -25.20 27.15 1.53
N SER A 273 -24.84 28.25 0.85
CA SER A 273 -25.39 29.59 1.11
C SER A 273 -26.91 29.71 0.93
N ASN A 274 -27.55 28.75 0.25
CA ASN A 274 -29.00 28.67 0.09
C ASN A 274 -29.70 27.87 1.21
N GLY A 275 -28.98 27.52 2.28
CA GLY A 275 -29.48 26.72 3.40
C GLY A 275 -29.62 25.23 3.11
N LYS A 276 -29.14 24.74 1.95
CA LYS A 276 -29.17 23.32 1.61
C LYS A 276 -27.92 22.62 2.12
N THR A 277 -28.11 21.56 2.89
CA THR A 277 -27.03 20.68 3.36
C THR A 277 -26.72 19.59 2.32
N TYR A 278 -25.43 19.43 2.01
CA TYR A 278 -24.90 18.39 1.14
C TYR A 278 -23.99 17.46 1.94
N ARG A 279 -24.19 16.16 1.82
CA ARG A 279 -23.28 15.16 2.40
C ARG A 279 -22.16 14.86 1.40
N LEU A 280 -20.93 15.24 1.73
CA LEU A 280 -19.75 15.10 0.87
C LEU A 280 -18.75 14.13 1.49
N GLN A 281 -18.10 13.32 0.65
CA GLN A 281 -17.03 12.41 1.07
C GLN A 281 -15.67 13.16 1.14
N ARG A 282 -14.81 12.82 2.10
CA ARG A 282 -13.51 13.46 2.41
C ARG A 282 -12.36 12.48 2.62
#